data_AF-A0A534HUE0-F1
#
_entry.id   AF-A0A534HUE0-F1
#
_cell.length_a   1.000
_cell.length_b   1.000
_cell.length_c   1.000
_cell.angle_alpha   90.00
_cell.angle_beta   90.00
_cell.angle_gamma   90.00
#
_symmetry.space_group_name_H-M   'P 1'
#
loop_
_entity.id
_entity.type
_entity.pdbx_description
1 polymer ?
#
loop_
_entity_poly.entity_id
_entity_poly.type
_entity_poly.pdbx_seq_one_letter_code
_entity_poly.pdbx_strand_id
1 'polypeptide(L)'
;MVGAQAQLLSAAQMSLWTRTRGLRIEDVDRALWEDRTLAKVWCMRGSLHLIPSRDFAVFVRGSARREARSAAWLARAGVPMEAIERILAAIPDVLDQPLTRGELAARLSEVLRIKMQRRAGRGWGGPSDADGFDVGGRVLSVHGILFFACMRGLACFGPMRGKETTFVRPDRWLSGWHDLPQEAAETELLRRYLRAHGPASVTDFAQWTYLKAADAREIWGRLADALVPVDDGVRSGWLLRSDEPALHGATLESPHVRLLPFFDGFLLGLKDKGHLVDREHYKKVYRPQGWLAPAVLMDGRVAGIWSHERKGPTLSLRIESFSSLRPEARKRLSEEADDLRRFLGANELRFRLQARRPGSPRSTASVGASGFRGRSSRTSGADRG
;
A
#
# COMPACT_ATOMS: atom_id res chain seq x y z
N MET A 1 2.39 -3.60 -12.27
CA MET A 1 2.50 -3.71 -10.79
C MET A 1 1.23 -4.37 -10.25
N VAL A 2 1.31 -5.09 -9.14
CA VAL A 2 0.16 -5.80 -8.53
C VAL A 2 -0.39 -5.02 -7.32
N GLY A 3 -0.93 -3.83 -7.60
CA GLY A 3 -1.41 -2.87 -6.60
C GLY A 3 -0.31 -1.98 -6.02
N ALA A 4 -0.67 -0.73 -5.65
CA ALA A 4 0.24 0.25 -5.07
C ALA A 4 -0.07 0.46 -3.58
N GLN A 5 0.87 0.20 -2.67
CA GLN A 5 0.61 0.32 -1.23
C GLN A 5 0.31 1.77 -0.83
N ALA A 6 -0.89 1.99 -0.27
CA ALA A 6 -1.53 3.30 -0.10
C ALA A 6 -1.78 3.68 1.36
N GLN A 7 -1.00 3.11 2.29
CA GLN A 7 -1.01 3.57 3.70
C GLN A 7 -0.65 5.06 3.77
N LEU A 8 0.25 5.50 2.90
CA LEU A 8 0.46 6.88 2.51
C LEU A 8 -0.05 7.04 1.07
N LEU A 9 -1.15 7.79 0.88
CA LEU A 9 -1.76 7.93 -0.44
C LEU A 9 -0.78 8.55 -1.45
N SER A 10 -0.02 9.57 -1.03
CA SER A 10 1.00 10.21 -1.86
C SER A 10 2.08 9.25 -2.36
N ALA A 11 2.43 8.23 -1.57
CA ALA A 11 3.40 7.23 -1.98
C ALA A 11 2.83 6.27 -3.05
N ALA A 12 1.56 5.89 -2.93
CA ALA A 12 0.88 5.11 -3.95
C ALA A 12 0.72 5.90 -5.26
N GLN A 13 0.34 7.18 -5.17
CA GLN A 13 0.27 8.10 -6.31
C GLN A 13 1.63 8.20 -7.03
N MET A 14 2.73 8.40 -6.29
CA MET A 14 4.09 8.40 -6.86
C MET A 14 4.49 7.04 -7.45
N SER A 15 3.97 5.93 -6.93
CA SER A 15 4.27 4.59 -7.46
C SER A 15 3.64 4.37 -8.84
N LEU A 16 2.54 5.06 -9.14
CA LEU A 16 1.94 5.11 -10.47
C LEU A 16 2.71 6.05 -11.40
N TRP A 17 3.12 7.21 -10.88
CA TRP A 17 3.94 8.20 -11.60
C TRP A 17 5.22 7.60 -12.18
N THR A 18 6.00 6.88 -11.38
CA THR A 18 7.28 6.29 -11.83
C THR A 18 7.13 5.27 -12.98
N ARG A 19 5.90 4.88 -13.32
CA ARG A 19 5.55 3.90 -14.36
C ARG A 19 4.67 4.46 -15.48
N THR A 20 4.24 5.73 -15.40
CA THR A 20 3.26 6.30 -16.32
C THR A 20 3.73 7.66 -16.82
N ARG A 21 4.03 7.75 -18.13
CA ARG A 21 4.47 9.02 -18.74
C ARG A 21 3.34 10.04 -18.72
N GLY A 22 3.68 11.29 -18.40
CA GLY A 22 2.74 12.42 -18.46
C GLY A 22 1.71 12.49 -17.33
N LEU A 23 1.64 11.48 -16.46
CA LEU A 23 0.68 11.45 -15.33
C LEU A 23 0.85 12.67 -14.42
N ARG A 24 -0.26 13.25 -13.97
CA ARG A 24 -0.32 14.27 -12.91
C ARG A 24 -0.97 13.69 -11.65
N ILE A 25 -0.71 14.28 -10.49
CA ILE A 25 -1.30 13.81 -9.23
C ILE A 25 -2.83 13.92 -9.27
N GLU A 26 -3.36 14.97 -9.90
CA GLU A 26 -4.79 15.21 -10.07
C GLU A 26 -5.45 14.13 -10.94
N ASP A 27 -4.72 13.53 -11.89
CA ASP A 27 -5.24 12.42 -12.69
C ASP A 27 -5.48 11.17 -11.83
N VAL A 28 -4.63 10.93 -10.83
CA VAL A 28 -4.80 9.81 -9.89
C VAL A 28 -5.96 10.08 -8.94
N ASP A 29 -6.10 11.31 -8.46
CA ASP A 29 -7.22 11.70 -7.60
C ASP A 29 -8.56 11.60 -8.34
N ARG A 30 -8.62 12.09 -9.58
CA ARG A 30 -9.80 11.95 -10.45
C ARG A 30 -10.11 10.47 -10.72
N ALA A 31 -9.11 9.67 -11.08
CA ALA A 31 -9.30 8.23 -11.30
C ALA A 31 -9.82 7.48 -10.07
N LEU A 32 -9.45 7.93 -8.86
CA LEU A 32 -9.83 7.30 -7.60
C LEU A 32 -11.21 7.76 -7.09
N TRP A 33 -11.52 9.05 -7.19
CA TRP A 33 -12.70 9.62 -6.52
C TRP A 33 -13.83 9.99 -7.48
N GLU A 34 -13.51 10.42 -8.69
CA GLU A 34 -14.49 10.91 -9.67
C GLU A 34 -14.85 9.83 -10.69
N ASP A 35 -13.86 9.34 -11.45
CA ASP A 35 -14.04 8.31 -12.48
C ASP A 35 -14.18 6.91 -11.85
N ARG A 36 -13.66 6.75 -10.62
CA ARG A 36 -13.71 5.53 -9.81
C ARG A 36 -13.19 4.30 -10.58
N THR A 37 -12.19 4.52 -11.44
CA THR A 37 -11.45 3.47 -12.16
C THR A 37 -10.33 2.88 -11.30
N LEU A 38 -9.97 3.57 -10.20
CA LEU A 38 -9.18 3.05 -9.11
C LEU A 38 -10.04 2.91 -7.84
N ALA A 39 -9.69 1.93 -7.02
CA ALA A 39 -10.24 1.71 -5.70
C ALA A 39 -9.13 1.75 -4.66
N LYS A 40 -9.46 2.23 -3.45
CA LYS A 40 -8.59 2.18 -2.28
C LYS A 40 -9.16 1.21 -1.26
N VAL A 41 -8.44 0.12 -0.96
CA VAL A 41 -8.95 -0.97 -0.11
C VAL A 41 -7.82 -1.72 0.59
N TRP A 42 -8.11 -2.33 1.74
CA TRP A 42 -7.20 -3.29 2.37
C TRP A 42 -7.22 -4.62 1.60
N CYS A 43 -6.05 -5.17 1.32
CA CYS A 43 -5.92 -6.47 0.65
C CYS A 43 -4.66 -7.21 1.15
N MET A 44 -3.67 -7.45 0.28
CA MET A 44 -2.46 -8.22 0.59
C MET A 44 -1.82 -7.76 1.90
N ARG A 45 -1.47 -8.72 2.77
CA ARG A 45 -0.89 -8.52 4.11
C ARG A 45 -1.77 -7.74 5.09
N GLY A 46 -2.98 -7.33 4.69
CA GLY A 46 -3.82 -6.40 5.44
C GLY A 46 -3.35 -4.95 5.32
N SER A 47 -2.51 -4.60 4.34
CA SER A 47 -2.16 -3.20 4.06
C SER A 47 -3.09 -2.59 3.02
N LEU A 48 -3.24 -1.27 3.11
CA LEU A 48 -4.05 -0.48 2.19
C LEU A 48 -3.36 -0.39 0.83
N HIS A 49 -4.11 -0.52 -0.27
CA HIS A 49 -3.59 -0.38 -1.63
C HIS A 49 -4.53 0.43 -2.53
N LEU A 50 -3.96 1.06 -3.57
CA LEU A 50 -4.67 1.44 -4.78
C LEU A 50 -4.64 0.28 -5.77
N ILE A 51 -5.80 -0.07 -6.30
CA ILE A 51 -5.98 -1.15 -7.28
C ILE A 51 -6.96 -0.70 -8.37
N PRO A 52 -6.92 -1.27 -9.58
CA PRO A 52 -7.96 -1.03 -10.58
C PRO A 52 -9.33 -1.51 -10.09
N SER A 53 -10.37 -0.70 -10.27
CA SER A 53 -11.74 -1.02 -9.83
C SER A 53 -12.29 -2.29 -10.47
N ARG A 54 -12.05 -2.46 -11.78
CA ARG A 54 -12.42 -3.67 -12.53
C ARG A 54 -11.78 -4.95 -11.99
N ASP A 55 -10.69 -4.83 -11.23
CA ASP A 55 -9.95 -5.97 -10.68
C ASP A 55 -10.19 -6.14 -9.17
N PHE A 56 -11.12 -5.37 -8.59
CA PHE A 56 -11.34 -5.31 -7.15
C PHE A 56 -11.47 -6.69 -6.50
N ALA A 57 -12.28 -7.57 -7.09
CA ALA A 57 -12.48 -8.92 -6.57
C ALA A 57 -11.21 -9.77 -6.59
N VAL A 58 -10.36 -9.66 -7.62
CA VAL A 58 -9.06 -10.37 -7.67
C VAL A 58 -8.23 -10.07 -6.43
N PHE A 59 -8.12 -8.80 -6.07
CA PHE A 59 -7.29 -8.37 -4.94
C PHE A 59 -7.91 -8.70 -3.59
N VAL A 60 -9.22 -8.45 -3.43
CA VAL A 60 -9.92 -8.62 -2.15
C VAL A 60 -10.19 -10.10 -1.87
N ARG A 61 -10.81 -10.82 -2.82
CA ARG A 61 -11.09 -12.26 -2.70
C ARG A 61 -9.80 -13.07 -2.72
N GLY A 62 -8.84 -12.71 -3.57
CA GLY A 62 -7.52 -13.36 -3.61
C GLY A 62 -6.69 -13.18 -2.34
N SER A 63 -7.03 -12.19 -1.50
CA SER A 63 -6.41 -11.97 -0.18
C SER A 63 -7.28 -12.45 1.00
N ALA A 64 -8.42 -13.10 0.76
CA ALA A 64 -9.43 -13.40 1.79
C ALA A 64 -8.88 -14.26 2.95
N ARG A 65 -7.98 -15.22 2.66
CA ARG A 65 -7.33 -16.05 3.71
C ARG A 65 -6.57 -15.22 4.76
N ARG A 66 -6.15 -14.00 4.44
CA ARG A 66 -5.53 -13.08 5.42
C ARG A 66 -6.51 -12.65 6.50
N GLU A 67 -7.76 -12.37 6.13
CA GLU A 67 -8.83 -12.01 7.06
C GLU A 67 -9.24 -13.20 7.92
N ALA A 68 -9.39 -14.39 7.33
CA ALA A 68 -9.70 -15.62 8.05
C ALA A 68 -8.72 -15.90 9.20
N ARG A 69 -7.44 -15.54 9.03
CA ARG A 69 -6.44 -15.62 10.11
C ARG A 69 -6.74 -14.66 11.28
N SER A 70 -7.19 -13.44 10.99
CA SER A 70 -7.59 -12.46 12.01
C SER A 70 -8.87 -12.90 12.72
N ALA A 71 -9.85 -13.41 11.98
CA ALA A 71 -11.08 -13.99 12.54
C ALA A 71 -10.78 -15.16 13.48
N ALA A 72 -9.93 -16.11 13.06
CA ALA A 72 -9.52 -17.24 13.89
C ALA A 72 -8.77 -16.81 15.17
N TRP A 73 -8.05 -15.69 15.15
CA TRP A 73 -7.43 -15.15 16.35
C TRP A 73 -8.47 -14.56 17.33
N LEU A 74 -9.45 -13.81 16.83
CA LEU A 74 -10.55 -13.29 17.65
C LEU A 74 -11.40 -14.40 18.26
N ALA A 75 -11.72 -15.43 17.47
CA ALA A 75 -12.45 -16.61 17.94
C ALA A 75 -11.71 -17.32 19.07
N ARG A 76 -10.40 -17.57 18.92
CA ARG A 76 -9.56 -18.14 20.00
C ARG A 76 -9.48 -17.26 21.23
N ALA A 77 -9.58 -15.94 21.05
CA ALA A 77 -9.63 -15.00 22.15
C ALA A 77 -11.00 -15.00 22.84
N GLY A 78 -12.02 -15.73 22.35
CA GLY A 78 -13.36 -15.79 22.92
C GLY A 78 -14.31 -14.68 22.47
N VAL A 79 -14.01 -14.00 21.35
CA VAL A 79 -14.95 -13.03 20.76
C VAL A 79 -16.05 -13.79 20.00
N PRO A 80 -17.35 -13.52 20.24
CA PRO A 80 -18.43 -14.20 19.54
C PRO A 80 -18.44 -13.79 18.07
N MET A 81 -18.06 -14.71 17.18
CA MET A 81 -17.90 -14.41 15.75
C MET A 81 -19.24 -14.15 15.09
N GLU A 82 -20.32 -14.80 15.54
CA GLU A 82 -21.68 -14.63 15.02
C GLU A 82 -22.16 -13.18 15.15
N ALA A 83 -21.75 -12.49 16.22
CA ALA A 83 -22.04 -11.08 16.40
C ALA A 83 -21.24 -10.19 15.42
N ILE A 84 -19.99 -10.55 15.11
CA ILE A 84 -19.21 -9.87 14.06
C ILE A 84 -19.87 -10.10 12.70
N GLU A 85 -20.25 -11.34 12.38
CA GLU A 85 -20.94 -11.69 11.14
C GLU A 85 -22.24 -10.90 10.96
N ARG A 86 -23.05 -10.80 12.03
CA ARG A 86 -24.26 -9.98 12.02
C ARG A 86 -23.98 -8.51 11.74
N ILE A 87 -22.91 -7.94 12.30
CA ILE A 87 -22.51 -6.56 12.02
C ILE A 87 -22.08 -6.42 10.55
N LEU A 88 -21.24 -7.32 10.06
CA LEU A 88 -20.73 -7.29 8.68
C LEU A 88 -21.87 -7.42 7.67
N ALA A 89 -22.85 -8.29 7.91
CA ALA A 89 -23.99 -8.50 7.04
C ALA A 89 -24.86 -7.24 6.85
N ALA A 90 -24.92 -6.35 7.85
CA ALA A 90 -25.70 -5.11 7.77
C ALA A 90 -24.96 -3.95 7.07
N ILE A 91 -23.64 -4.05 6.88
CA ILE A 91 -22.84 -2.95 6.30
C ILE A 91 -23.29 -2.57 4.89
N PRO A 92 -23.54 -3.50 3.95
CA PRO A 92 -23.97 -3.14 2.60
C PRO A 92 -25.30 -2.39 2.54
N ASP A 93 -26.18 -2.60 3.51
CA ASP A 93 -27.48 -1.91 3.57
C ASP A 93 -27.35 -0.52 4.20
N VAL A 94 -26.46 -0.37 5.19
CA VAL A 94 -26.17 0.92 5.84
C VAL A 94 -25.35 1.86 4.94
N LEU A 95 -24.45 1.33 4.10
CA LEU A 95 -23.63 2.08 3.15
C LEU A 95 -24.38 2.40 1.85
N ASP A 96 -25.55 3.02 1.95
CA ASP A 96 -26.30 3.54 0.82
C ASP A 96 -25.65 4.78 0.17
N GLN A 97 -24.82 5.49 0.94
CA GLN A 97 -24.03 6.66 0.55
C GLN A 97 -22.65 6.63 1.22
N PRO A 98 -21.69 7.50 0.86
CA PRO A 98 -20.42 7.60 1.58
C PRO A 98 -20.62 8.03 3.04
N LEU A 99 -20.15 7.22 3.99
CA LEU A 99 -20.28 7.48 5.42
C LEU A 99 -18.91 7.56 6.10
N THR A 100 -18.76 8.47 7.07
CA THR A 100 -17.59 8.43 7.97
C THR A 100 -17.70 7.26 8.94
N ARG A 101 -16.60 6.95 9.64
CA ARG A 101 -16.60 5.89 10.67
C ARG A 101 -17.67 6.13 11.74
N GLY A 102 -17.82 7.37 12.20
CA GLY A 102 -18.80 7.72 13.23
C GLY A 102 -20.25 7.56 12.76
N GLU A 103 -20.55 8.00 11.53
CA GLU A 103 -21.89 7.82 10.96
C GLU A 103 -22.23 6.36 10.70
N LEU A 104 -21.28 5.60 10.13
CA LEU A 104 -21.44 4.15 9.96
C LEU A 104 -21.72 3.49 11.30
N ALA A 105 -20.98 3.89 12.35
CA ALA A 105 -21.16 3.33 13.69
C ALA A 105 -22.55 3.65 14.25
N ALA A 106 -23.00 4.90 14.14
CA ALA A 106 -24.31 5.34 14.62
C ALA A 106 -25.45 4.61 13.90
N ARG A 107 -25.38 4.48 12.57
CA ARG A 107 -26.40 3.76 11.80
C ARG A 107 -26.42 2.26 12.10
N LEU A 108 -25.24 1.61 12.21
CA LEU A 108 -25.17 0.20 12.62
C LEU A 108 -25.72 -0.01 14.03
N SER A 109 -25.44 0.92 14.96
CA SER A 109 -25.99 0.91 16.32
C SER A 109 -27.52 0.95 16.32
N GLU A 110 -28.11 1.81 15.50
CA GLU A 110 -29.56 1.94 15.35
C GLU A 110 -30.19 0.68 14.73
N VAL A 111 -29.70 0.25 13.56
CA VAL A 111 -30.23 -0.89 12.81
C VAL A 111 -30.13 -2.20 13.59
N LEU A 112 -28.99 -2.43 14.25
CA LEU A 112 -28.73 -3.68 14.95
C LEU A 112 -29.12 -3.65 16.43
N ARG A 113 -29.54 -2.49 16.95
CA ARG A 113 -29.80 -2.23 18.38
C ARG A 113 -28.62 -2.66 19.28
N ILE A 114 -27.40 -2.41 18.81
CA ILE A 114 -26.17 -2.70 19.56
C ILE A 114 -25.63 -1.42 20.20
N LYS A 115 -25.17 -1.48 21.45
CA LYS A 115 -24.66 -0.29 22.14
C LYS A 115 -23.28 0.10 21.61
N MET A 116 -23.12 1.36 21.22
CA MET A 116 -21.80 1.94 21.01
C MET A 116 -21.07 2.13 22.34
N GLN A 117 -19.77 1.85 22.35
CA GLN A 117 -18.89 2.10 23.47
C GLN A 117 -17.59 2.73 22.98
N ARG A 118 -16.99 3.61 23.77
CA ARG A 118 -15.64 4.10 23.51
C ARG A 118 -14.62 3.10 24.03
N ARG A 119 -13.70 2.70 23.16
CA ARG A 119 -12.60 1.83 23.56
C ARG A 119 -11.54 2.66 24.29
N ALA A 120 -11.46 2.51 25.61
CA ALA A 120 -10.33 2.95 26.40
C ALA A 120 -9.14 2.00 26.14
N GLY A 121 -8.03 2.48 25.55
CA GLY A 121 -6.83 1.65 25.43
C GLY A 121 -5.78 2.13 24.44
N ARG A 122 -4.53 1.67 24.65
CA ARG A 122 -3.36 1.81 23.78
C ARG A 122 -3.19 0.58 22.88
N GLY A 123 -4.18 0.30 22.03
CA GLY A 123 -4.13 -0.81 21.06
C GLY A 123 -3.52 -0.38 19.72
N TRP A 124 -3.00 -1.34 18.94
CA TRP A 124 -2.45 -1.06 17.61
C TRP A 124 -3.52 -0.47 16.68
N GLY A 125 -3.32 0.76 16.21
CA GLY A 125 -4.10 1.36 15.11
C GLY A 125 -5.13 2.44 15.45
N GLY A 126 -5.26 2.90 16.70
CA GLY A 126 -6.14 4.04 17.00
C GLY A 126 -5.88 4.69 18.36
N PRO A 127 -6.19 6.00 18.51
CA PRO A 127 -6.14 6.66 19.80
C PRO A 127 -7.06 5.95 20.81
N SER A 128 -6.75 6.10 22.10
CA SER A 128 -7.78 5.99 23.14
C SER A 128 -9.00 6.82 22.70
N ASP A 129 -10.21 6.29 22.82
CA ASP A 129 -11.49 6.93 22.44
C ASP A 129 -12.03 6.63 21.02
N ALA A 130 -11.55 5.58 20.36
CA ALA A 130 -12.20 5.10 19.13
C ALA A 130 -13.58 4.49 19.42
N ASP A 131 -14.58 4.84 18.60
CA ASP A 131 -15.89 4.20 18.62
C ASP A 131 -15.78 2.69 18.36
N GLY A 132 -16.62 1.93 19.04
CA GLY A 132 -16.71 0.48 18.92
C GLY A 132 -18.05 -0.04 19.41
N PHE A 133 -18.23 -1.35 19.32
CA PHE A 133 -19.43 -2.04 19.77
C PHE A 133 -19.06 -3.09 20.81
N ASP A 134 -19.93 -3.27 21.79
CA ASP A 134 -19.82 -4.38 22.72
C ASP A 134 -20.19 -5.69 22.03
N VAL A 135 -19.21 -6.57 21.91
CA VAL A 135 -19.32 -7.87 21.26
C VAL A 135 -18.84 -8.93 22.25
N GLY A 136 -19.79 -9.43 23.06
CA GLY A 136 -19.51 -10.46 24.07
C GLY A 136 -18.62 -9.98 25.22
N GLY A 137 -18.86 -8.78 25.75
CA GLY A 137 -18.09 -8.22 26.86
C GLY A 137 -16.75 -7.61 26.44
N ARG A 138 -16.58 -7.37 25.13
CA ARG A 138 -15.37 -6.76 24.54
C ARG A 138 -15.73 -5.70 23.52
N VAL A 139 -15.04 -4.57 23.59
CA VAL A 139 -15.24 -3.48 22.62
C VAL A 139 -14.44 -3.75 21.35
N LEU A 140 -15.13 -4.17 20.28
CA LEU A 140 -14.56 -4.24 18.94
C LEU A 140 -14.64 -2.85 18.29
N SER A 141 -13.50 -2.30 17.86
CA SER A 141 -13.48 -0.96 17.26
C SER A 141 -14.15 -0.97 15.88
N VAL A 142 -14.77 0.16 15.53
CA VAL A 142 -15.35 0.38 14.19
C VAL A 142 -14.27 0.24 13.10
N HIS A 143 -13.02 0.63 13.39
CA HIS A 143 -11.89 0.39 12.49
C HIS A 143 -11.63 -1.11 12.25
N GLY A 144 -11.70 -1.94 13.28
CA GLY A 144 -11.58 -3.39 13.13
C GLY A 144 -12.69 -3.98 12.28
N ILE A 145 -13.94 -3.55 12.50
CA ILE A 145 -15.10 -3.96 11.70
C ILE A 145 -14.93 -3.54 10.24
N LEU A 146 -14.51 -2.30 9.98
CA LEU A 146 -14.23 -1.81 8.63
C LEU A 146 -13.09 -2.57 7.96
N PHE A 147 -12.07 -2.96 8.71
CA PHE A 147 -11.01 -3.83 8.18
C PHE A 147 -11.58 -5.16 7.69
N PHE A 148 -12.42 -5.83 8.50
CA PHE A 148 -13.12 -7.05 8.08
C PHE A 148 -14.02 -6.82 6.88
N ALA A 149 -14.84 -5.77 6.91
CA ALA A 149 -15.76 -5.42 5.83
C ALA A 149 -15.03 -5.21 4.50
N CYS A 150 -13.92 -4.49 4.53
CA CYS A 150 -13.13 -4.22 3.33
C CYS A 150 -12.41 -5.47 2.81
N MET A 151 -11.82 -6.28 3.70
CA MET A 151 -11.17 -7.53 3.31
C MET A 151 -12.16 -8.56 2.75
N ARG A 152 -13.46 -8.41 3.02
CA ARG A 152 -14.56 -9.20 2.44
C ARG A 152 -15.28 -8.53 1.28
N GLY A 153 -14.83 -7.34 0.86
CA GLY A 153 -15.40 -6.60 -0.26
C GLY A 153 -16.77 -5.97 0.00
N LEU A 154 -17.18 -5.85 1.27
CA LEU A 154 -18.44 -5.23 1.68
C LEU A 154 -18.32 -3.69 1.77
N ALA A 155 -17.09 -3.19 1.91
CA ALA A 155 -16.78 -1.77 1.96
C ALA A 155 -15.46 -1.49 1.23
N CYS A 156 -15.27 -0.27 0.76
CA CYS A 156 -13.95 0.27 0.43
C CYS A 156 -13.88 1.75 0.81
N PHE A 157 -12.71 2.37 0.66
CA PHE A 157 -12.55 3.78 1.02
C PHE A 157 -13.26 4.69 0.01
N GLY A 158 -14.00 5.66 0.52
CA GLY A 158 -14.61 6.74 -0.26
C GLY A 158 -13.84 8.05 -0.17
N PRO A 159 -14.33 9.11 -0.86
CA PRO A 159 -13.71 10.42 -0.85
C PRO A 159 -13.69 11.02 0.56
N MET A 160 -12.69 11.84 0.86
CA MET A 160 -12.64 12.50 2.16
C MET A 160 -13.79 13.51 2.31
N ARG A 161 -14.36 13.58 3.51
CA ARG A 161 -15.29 14.65 3.89
C ARG A 161 -14.62 15.48 4.98
N GLY A 162 -14.14 16.67 4.58
CA GLY A 162 -13.24 17.46 5.41
C GLY A 162 -11.96 16.68 5.73
N LYS A 163 -11.71 16.42 7.01
CA LYS A 163 -10.54 15.65 7.49
C LYS A 163 -10.85 14.16 7.71
N GLU A 164 -12.08 13.75 7.53
CA GLU A 164 -12.51 12.38 7.83
C GLU A 164 -12.52 11.51 6.58
N THR A 165 -12.11 10.26 6.77
CA THR A 165 -12.24 9.21 5.75
C THR A 165 -13.68 8.72 5.72
N THR A 166 -14.24 8.60 4.52
CA THR A 166 -15.52 7.91 4.30
C THR A 166 -15.30 6.50 3.78
N PHE A 167 -16.35 5.69 3.87
CA PHE A 167 -16.43 4.34 3.33
C PHE A 167 -17.66 4.23 2.45
N VAL A 168 -17.56 3.40 1.42
CA VAL A 168 -18.58 3.21 0.39
C VAL A 168 -18.77 1.73 0.11
N ARG A 169 -19.92 1.37 -0.43
CA ARG A 169 -20.26 0.02 -0.85
C ARG A 169 -19.67 -0.27 -2.25
N PRO A 170 -18.76 -1.25 -2.44
CA PRO A 170 -17.99 -1.40 -3.67
C PRO A 170 -18.83 -1.63 -4.94
N ASP A 171 -19.85 -2.48 -4.88
CA ASP A 171 -20.71 -2.84 -6.03
C ASP A 171 -21.61 -1.69 -6.51
N ARG A 172 -21.83 -0.66 -5.67
CA ARG A 172 -22.56 0.56 -6.07
C ARG A 172 -21.63 1.70 -6.44
N TRP A 173 -20.43 1.74 -5.86
CA TRP A 173 -19.50 2.85 -6.04
C TRP A 173 -18.59 2.66 -7.26
N LEU A 174 -18.01 1.48 -7.44
CA LEU A 174 -16.92 1.24 -8.38
C LEU A 174 -17.42 0.97 -9.80
N SER A 175 -16.73 1.52 -10.79
CA SER A 175 -17.00 1.23 -12.20
C SER A 175 -16.50 -0.17 -12.58
N GLY A 176 -17.34 -0.92 -13.31
CA GLY A 176 -16.99 -2.26 -13.79
C GLY A 176 -16.82 -3.31 -12.68
N TRP A 177 -17.43 -3.09 -11.51
CA TRP A 177 -17.39 -4.05 -10.41
C TRP A 177 -18.05 -5.36 -10.82
N HIS A 178 -17.37 -6.47 -10.51
CA HIS A 178 -17.90 -7.82 -10.58
C HIS A 178 -17.25 -8.64 -9.47
N ASP A 179 -18.01 -9.59 -8.91
CA ASP A 179 -17.45 -10.53 -7.94
C ASP A 179 -16.68 -11.66 -8.64
N LEU A 180 -15.85 -12.37 -7.87
CA LEU A 180 -15.08 -13.50 -8.34
C LEU A 180 -14.98 -14.56 -7.22
N PRO A 181 -15.21 -15.85 -7.51
CA PRO A 181 -14.99 -16.91 -6.52
C PRO A 181 -13.57 -16.85 -5.96
N GLN A 182 -13.44 -17.10 -4.65
CA GLN A 182 -12.16 -16.94 -3.94
C GLN A 182 -11.00 -17.69 -4.61
N GLU A 183 -11.20 -18.95 -4.98
CA GLU A 183 -10.17 -19.78 -5.62
C GLU A 183 -9.71 -19.22 -6.99
N ALA A 184 -10.65 -18.72 -7.79
CA ALA A 184 -10.33 -18.07 -9.07
C ALA A 184 -9.55 -16.76 -8.83
N ALA A 185 -9.96 -15.98 -7.83
CA ALA A 185 -9.27 -14.74 -7.45
C ALA A 185 -7.86 -14.98 -6.91
N GLU A 186 -7.67 -16.01 -6.07
CA GLU A 186 -6.35 -16.43 -5.56
C GLU A 186 -5.40 -16.81 -6.70
N THR A 187 -5.89 -17.59 -7.67
CA THR A 187 -5.12 -18.03 -8.83
C THR A 187 -4.74 -16.85 -9.73
N GLU A 188 -5.68 -15.93 -9.98
CA GLU A 188 -5.42 -14.73 -10.78
C GLU A 188 -4.47 -13.75 -10.05
N LEU A 189 -4.59 -13.63 -8.72
CA LEU A 189 -3.66 -12.82 -7.93
C LEU A 189 -2.23 -13.38 -8.00
N LEU A 190 -2.05 -14.71 -7.94
CA LEU A 190 -0.76 -15.36 -8.14
C LEU A 190 -0.21 -15.09 -9.55
N ARG A 191 -1.03 -15.23 -10.59
CA ARG A 191 -0.62 -14.94 -11.98
C ARG A 191 -0.11 -13.51 -12.12
N ARG A 192 -0.85 -12.53 -11.58
CA ARG A 192 -0.45 -11.10 -11.60
C ARG A 192 0.79 -10.82 -10.75
N TYR A 193 0.94 -11.52 -9.62
CA TYR A 193 2.14 -11.45 -8.80
C TYR A 193 3.37 -11.89 -9.60
N LEU A 194 3.31 -13.06 -10.26
CA LEU A 194 4.41 -13.58 -11.08
C LEU A 194 4.71 -12.69 -12.28
N ARG A 195 3.70 -12.14 -12.94
CA ARG A 195 3.90 -11.17 -14.03
C ARG A 195 4.61 -9.88 -13.58
N ALA A 196 4.45 -9.50 -12.30
CA ALA A 196 5.03 -8.26 -11.77
C ALA A 196 6.39 -8.47 -11.08
N HIS A 197 6.64 -9.65 -10.52
CA HIS A 197 7.76 -9.92 -9.62
C HIS A 197 8.54 -11.19 -9.97
N GLY A 198 8.12 -11.94 -10.98
CA GLY A 198 8.83 -13.11 -11.47
C GLY A 198 10.21 -12.76 -12.07
N PRO A 199 11.17 -13.70 -12.05
CA PRO A 199 11.09 -15.02 -11.44
C PRO A 199 11.00 -14.99 -9.90
N ALA A 200 10.09 -15.78 -9.33
CA ALA A 200 9.81 -15.79 -7.89
C ALA A 200 9.55 -17.22 -7.37
N SER A 201 9.64 -17.40 -6.05
CA SER A 201 9.31 -18.67 -5.39
C SER A 201 7.96 -18.62 -4.68
N VAL A 202 7.42 -19.81 -4.34
CA VAL A 202 6.25 -19.92 -3.47
C VAL A 202 6.47 -19.25 -2.10
N THR A 203 7.72 -19.22 -1.62
CA THR A 203 8.08 -18.55 -0.36
C THR A 203 7.97 -17.03 -0.48
N ASP A 204 8.36 -16.47 -1.64
CA ASP A 204 8.20 -15.05 -1.92
C ASP A 204 6.71 -14.69 -1.97
N PHE A 205 5.90 -15.49 -2.67
CA PHE A 205 4.45 -15.28 -2.73
C PHE A 205 3.79 -15.37 -1.35
N ALA A 206 4.15 -16.37 -0.54
CA ALA A 206 3.62 -16.53 0.82
C ALA A 206 3.96 -15.32 1.70
N GLN A 207 5.19 -14.81 1.60
CA GLN A 207 5.64 -13.64 2.36
C GLN A 207 4.95 -12.36 1.86
N TRP A 208 4.84 -12.19 0.54
CA TRP A 208 4.18 -11.04 -0.07
C TRP A 208 2.68 -11.00 0.22
N THR A 209 1.97 -12.12 0.26
CA THR A 209 0.54 -12.17 0.63
C THR A 209 0.31 -12.21 2.14
N TYR A 210 1.32 -12.62 2.92
CA TYR A 210 1.25 -12.98 4.34
C TYR A 210 0.38 -14.21 4.63
N LEU A 211 0.41 -15.19 3.72
CA LEU A 211 -0.26 -16.48 3.85
C LEU A 211 0.58 -17.50 4.63
N LYS A 212 -0.07 -18.56 5.11
CA LYS A 212 0.66 -19.74 5.60
C LYS A 212 1.30 -20.44 4.40
N ALA A 213 2.40 -21.14 4.65
CA ALA A 213 3.11 -21.88 3.61
C ALA A 213 2.22 -22.95 2.92
N ALA A 214 1.29 -23.58 3.65
CA ALA A 214 0.35 -24.56 3.09
C ALA A 214 -0.62 -23.92 2.09
N ASP A 215 -1.25 -22.81 2.47
CA ASP A 215 -2.17 -22.06 1.60
C ASP A 215 -1.47 -21.56 0.34
N ALA A 216 -0.25 -21.02 0.48
CA ALA A 216 0.52 -20.55 -0.66
C ALA A 216 0.90 -21.69 -1.61
N ARG A 217 1.26 -22.87 -1.09
CA ARG A 217 1.57 -24.07 -1.91
C ARG A 217 0.35 -24.59 -2.66
N GLU A 218 -0.81 -24.60 -2.02
CA GLU A 218 -2.08 -24.99 -2.66
C GLU A 218 -2.40 -24.07 -3.84
N ILE A 219 -2.41 -22.74 -3.63
CA ILE A 219 -2.67 -21.75 -4.68
C ILE A 219 -1.62 -21.87 -5.81
N TRP A 220 -0.35 -22.07 -5.45
CA TRP A 220 0.73 -22.25 -6.41
C TRP A 220 0.56 -23.49 -7.29
N GLY A 221 0.12 -24.60 -6.71
CA GLY A 221 -0.13 -25.85 -7.42
C GLY A 221 -1.14 -25.69 -8.56
N ARG A 222 -2.14 -24.81 -8.42
CA ARG A 222 -3.15 -24.53 -9.45
C ARG A 222 -2.57 -23.90 -10.73
N LEU A 223 -1.38 -23.31 -10.65
CA LEU A 223 -0.74 -22.64 -11.78
C LEU A 223 0.52 -23.38 -12.27
N ALA A 224 0.91 -24.50 -11.64
CA ALA A 224 2.20 -25.17 -11.83
C ALA A 224 2.54 -25.46 -13.31
N ASP A 225 1.57 -25.96 -14.10
CA ASP A 225 1.78 -26.32 -15.51
C ASP A 225 2.06 -25.09 -16.41
N ALA A 226 1.63 -23.91 -15.97
CA ALA A 226 1.87 -22.64 -16.64
C ALA A 226 3.19 -21.98 -16.21
N LEU A 227 3.99 -22.62 -15.36
CA LEU A 227 5.27 -22.08 -14.88
C LEU A 227 6.46 -22.75 -15.55
N VAL A 228 7.52 -21.97 -15.74
CA VAL A 228 8.84 -22.45 -16.17
C VAL A 228 9.89 -22.04 -15.13
N PRO A 229 10.85 -22.92 -14.82
CA PRO A 229 11.96 -22.56 -13.96
C PRO A 229 12.90 -21.61 -14.71
N VAL A 230 13.41 -20.60 -14.01
CA VAL A 230 14.45 -19.69 -14.48
C VAL A 230 15.57 -19.69 -13.44
N ASP A 231 16.80 -19.85 -13.91
CA ASP A 231 18.02 -19.78 -13.09
C ASP A 231 19.06 -18.96 -13.84
N ASP A 232 19.51 -17.86 -13.23
CA ASP A 232 20.55 -16.99 -13.79
C ASP A 232 21.93 -17.21 -13.13
N GLY A 233 22.09 -18.28 -12.35
CA GLY A 233 23.30 -18.62 -11.59
C GLY A 233 23.47 -17.81 -10.30
N VAL A 234 22.66 -16.77 -10.09
CA VAL A 234 22.62 -15.96 -8.86
C VAL A 234 21.33 -16.23 -8.08
N ARG A 235 20.23 -16.44 -8.81
CA ARG A 235 18.90 -16.72 -8.28
C ARG A 235 18.16 -17.70 -9.18
N SER A 236 17.43 -18.58 -8.53
CA SER A 236 16.43 -19.43 -9.18
C SER A 236 15.02 -19.04 -8.75
N GLY A 237 14.06 -19.29 -9.63
CA GLY A 237 12.65 -19.03 -9.39
C GLY A 237 11.78 -19.54 -10.53
N TRP A 238 10.52 -19.19 -10.48
CA TRP A 238 9.54 -19.56 -11.48
C TRP A 238 8.99 -18.31 -12.16
N LEU A 239 8.84 -18.40 -13.47
CA LEU A 239 8.20 -17.40 -14.32
C LEU A 239 6.93 -17.99 -14.93
N LEU A 240 5.99 -17.14 -15.32
CA LEU A 240 4.93 -17.58 -16.23
C LEU A 240 5.56 -17.98 -17.57
N ARG A 241 5.21 -19.16 -18.09
CA ARG A 241 5.65 -19.62 -19.42
C ARG A 241 5.37 -18.59 -20.51
N SER A 242 4.26 -17.87 -20.42
CA SER A 242 3.90 -16.81 -21.39
C SER A 242 4.85 -15.61 -21.38
N ASP A 243 5.57 -15.39 -20.28
CA ASP A 243 6.45 -14.22 -20.10
C ASP A 243 7.92 -14.55 -20.43
N GLU A 244 8.26 -15.83 -20.62
CA GLU A 244 9.62 -16.30 -20.93
C GLU A 244 10.22 -15.68 -22.21
N PRO A 245 9.50 -15.60 -23.35
CA PRO A 245 10.04 -14.94 -24.54
C PRO A 245 10.34 -13.46 -24.31
N ALA A 246 9.49 -12.79 -23.52
CA ALA A 246 9.66 -11.36 -23.22
C ALA A 246 10.88 -11.11 -22.32
N LEU A 247 11.15 -12.03 -21.38
CA LEU A 247 12.34 -11.97 -20.52
C LEU A 247 13.62 -12.14 -21.34
N HIS A 248 13.69 -13.15 -22.22
CA HIS A 248 14.90 -13.40 -23.04
C HIS A 248 15.13 -12.35 -24.11
N GLY A 249 14.06 -11.76 -24.66
CA GLY A 249 14.15 -10.70 -25.65
C GLY A 249 14.32 -9.28 -25.07
N ALA A 250 14.36 -9.12 -23.74
CA ALA A 250 14.39 -7.81 -23.12
C ALA A 250 15.73 -7.09 -23.34
N THR A 251 15.68 -5.96 -24.05
CA THR A 251 16.80 -5.01 -24.15
C THR A 251 16.53 -3.81 -23.26
N LEU A 252 17.45 -3.52 -22.32
CA LEU A 252 17.34 -2.37 -21.43
C LEU A 252 18.36 -1.29 -21.80
N GLU A 253 17.89 -0.07 -21.99
CA GLU A 253 18.77 1.10 -22.12
C GLU A 253 19.45 1.39 -20.78
N SER A 254 20.78 1.55 -20.77
CA SER A 254 21.55 1.94 -19.57
C SER A 254 22.17 3.33 -19.73
N PRO A 255 22.20 4.18 -18.68
CA PRO A 255 21.64 3.92 -17.36
C PRO A 255 20.12 4.14 -17.32
N HIS A 256 19.40 3.15 -16.81
CA HIS A 256 17.99 3.25 -16.46
C HIS A 256 17.87 3.75 -15.02
N VAL A 257 17.35 4.96 -14.83
CA VAL A 257 17.21 5.59 -13.51
C VAL A 257 15.73 5.74 -13.16
N ARG A 258 15.35 5.39 -11.93
CA ARG A 258 14.00 5.64 -11.39
C ARG A 258 14.05 6.13 -9.95
N LEU A 259 13.19 7.09 -9.62
CA LEU A 259 12.90 7.44 -8.23
C LEU A 259 11.72 6.60 -7.72
N LEU A 260 12.01 5.61 -6.88
CA LEU A 260 10.98 4.78 -6.27
C LEU A 260 10.52 5.41 -4.95
N PRO A 261 9.22 5.63 -4.73
CA PRO A 261 8.71 6.24 -3.50
C PRO A 261 8.74 5.27 -2.31
N PHE A 262 8.30 5.75 -1.15
CA PHE A 262 8.03 4.90 0.00
C PHE A 262 7.13 3.72 -0.40
N PHE A 263 7.43 2.53 0.15
CA PHE A 263 6.60 1.33 -0.04
C PHE A 263 6.36 0.91 -1.50
N ASP A 264 7.24 1.28 -2.44
CA ASP A 264 7.09 0.91 -3.85
C ASP A 264 7.12 -0.62 -4.03
N GLY A 265 6.21 -1.14 -4.86
CA GLY A 265 6.03 -2.57 -5.09
C GLY A 265 7.27 -3.28 -5.61
N PHE A 266 8.14 -2.60 -6.35
CA PHE A 266 9.40 -3.19 -6.84
C PHE A 266 10.31 -3.62 -5.69
N LEU A 267 10.35 -2.83 -4.61
CA LEU A 267 11.14 -3.13 -3.42
C LEU A 267 10.41 -4.09 -2.46
N LEU A 268 9.14 -4.39 -2.67
CA LEU A 268 8.33 -5.23 -1.77
C LEU A 268 8.04 -6.63 -2.31
N GLY A 269 8.19 -6.87 -3.62
CA GLY A 269 7.70 -8.08 -4.29
C GLY A 269 8.30 -9.41 -3.83
N LEU A 270 9.61 -9.45 -3.56
CA LEU A 270 10.34 -10.69 -3.26
C LEU A 270 10.82 -10.75 -1.81
N LYS A 271 10.99 -11.92 -1.20
CA LYS A 271 11.48 -12.01 0.18
C LYS A 271 12.95 -11.61 0.26
N ASP A 272 13.79 -12.19 -0.60
CA ASP A 272 15.19 -11.82 -0.70
C ASP A 272 15.37 -10.52 -1.51
N LYS A 273 16.22 -9.63 -1.00
CA LYS A 273 16.49 -8.31 -1.56
C LYS A 273 17.94 -8.15 -1.99
N GLY A 274 18.77 -9.20 -1.94
CA GLY A 274 20.19 -9.12 -2.29
C GLY A 274 20.46 -8.69 -3.73
N HIS A 275 19.53 -8.99 -4.65
CA HIS A 275 19.58 -8.51 -6.03
C HIS A 275 19.29 -7.00 -6.18
N LEU A 276 18.61 -6.39 -5.19
CA LEU A 276 18.23 -4.97 -5.22
C LEU A 276 19.18 -4.09 -4.42
N VAL A 277 19.59 -4.55 -3.23
CA VAL A 277 20.30 -3.69 -2.26
C VAL A 277 21.47 -4.44 -1.68
N ASP A 278 22.65 -3.84 -1.79
CA ASP A 278 23.85 -4.38 -1.17
C ASP A 278 23.70 -4.42 0.36
N ARG A 279 24.27 -5.46 0.98
CA ARG A 279 24.07 -5.78 2.40
C ARG A 279 24.40 -4.61 3.33
N GLU A 280 25.42 -3.82 3.01
CA GLU A 280 25.83 -2.66 3.79
C GLU A 280 24.80 -1.50 3.78
N HIS A 281 23.93 -1.46 2.77
CA HIS A 281 22.91 -0.41 2.62
C HIS A 281 21.50 -0.89 2.95
N TYR A 282 21.30 -2.19 3.17
CA TYR A 282 19.99 -2.79 3.45
C TYR A 282 19.21 -2.04 4.53
N LYS A 283 19.84 -1.72 5.68
CA LYS A 283 19.21 -1.03 6.81
C LYS A 283 18.91 0.46 6.56
N LYS A 284 19.43 1.06 5.48
CA LYS A 284 19.06 2.42 5.06
C LYS A 284 17.72 2.44 4.34
N VAL A 285 17.46 1.39 3.55
CA VAL A 285 16.28 1.20 2.71
C VAL A 285 15.15 0.51 3.50
N TYR A 286 15.43 -0.66 4.07
CA TYR A 286 14.50 -1.44 4.88
C TYR A 286 14.77 -1.17 6.38
N ARG A 287 13.93 -0.32 6.98
CA ARG A 287 14.08 0.12 8.37
C ARG A 287 13.18 -0.67 9.32
N PRO A 288 13.42 -0.60 10.65
CA PRO A 288 12.55 -1.23 11.64
C PRO A 288 11.08 -0.82 11.51
N GLN A 289 10.17 -1.62 12.08
CA GLN A 289 8.72 -1.39 12.06
C GLN A 289 8.11 -1.38 10.65
N GLY A 290 8.79 -2.03 9.68
CA GLY A 290 8.30 -2.18 8.31
C GLY A 290 8.42 -0.92 7.46
N TRP A 291 9.19 0.07 7.90
CA TRP A 291 9.36 1.32 7.16
C TRP A 291 10.31 1.14 5.96
N LEU A 292 9.82 1.37 4.74
CA LEU A 292 10.59 1.26 3.50
C LEU A 292 10.85 2.65 2.92
N ALA A 293 12.11 3.04 2.86
CA ALA A 293 12.52 4.36 2.35
C ALA A 293 12.34 4.52 0.83
N PRO A 294 12.20 5.75 0.31
CA PRO A 294 12.29 6.03 -1.11
C PRO A 294 13.70 5.76 -1.59
N ALA A 295 13.82 5.09 -2.72
CA ALA A 295 15.07 4.60 -3.25
C ALA A 295 15.36 5.20 -4.63
N VAL A 296 16.63 5.47 -4.90
CA VAL A 296 17.12 5.72 -6.26
C VAL A 296 17.48 4.38 -6.86
N LEU A 297 16.77 3.98 -7.91
CA LEU A 297 17.06 2.77 -8.68
C LEU A 297 17.93 3.12 -9.88
N MET A 298 18.98 2.35 -10.11
CA MET A 298 19.88 2.44 -11.25
C MET A 298 20.13 1.03 -11.79
N ASP A 299 19.75 0.78 -13.04
CA ASP A 299 19.92 -0.51 -13.71
C ASP A 299 19.43 -1.70 -12.84
N GLY A 300 18.26 -1.52 -12.19
CA GLY A 300 17.65 -2.55 -11.34
C GLY A 300 18.20 -2.66 -9.92
N ARG A 301 19.25 -1.90 -9.55
CA ARG A 301 19.82 -1.88 -8.19
C ARG A 301 19.61 -0.55 -7.48
N VAL A 302 19.53 -0.58 -6.16
CA VAL A 302 19.38 0.64 -5.35
C VAL A 302 20.74 1.32 -5.19
N ALA A 303 20.86 2.51 -5.76
CA ALA A 303 22.07 3.33 -5.74
C ALA A 303 22.02 4.46 -4.70
N GLY A 304 20.92 4.59 -3.96
CA GLY A 304 20.76 5.65 -2.96
C GLY A 304 19.36 5.71 -2.37
N ILE A 305 19.17 6.68 -1.49
CA ILE A 305 17.85 7.07 -0.96
C ILE A 305 17.55 8.51 -1.31
N TRP A 306 16.28 8.87 -1.32
CA TRP A 306 15.86 10.24 -1.56
C TRP A 306 14.74 10.67 -0.61
N SER A 307 14.57 11.98 -0.48
CA SER A 307 13.45 12.60 0.22
C SER A 307 13.02 13.86 -0.49
N HIS A 308 11.77 14.25 -0.29
CA HIS A 308 11.24 15.49 -0.84
C HIS A 308 10.43 16.25 0.21
N GLU A 309 10.31 17.55 0.00
CA GLU A 309 9.44 18.44 0.75
C GLU A 309 8.86 19.48 -0.21
N ARG A 310 7.56 19.76 -0.10
CA ARG A 310 6.90 20.83 -0.87
C ARG A 310 6.58 22.00 0.05
N LYS A 311 7.00 23.21 -0.34
CA LYS A 311 6.65 24.48 0.32
C LYS A 311 6.11 25.43 -0.72
N GLY A 312 4.80 25.67 -0.71
CA GLY A 312 4.11 26.46 -1.73
C GLY A 312 4.40 25.93 -3.14
N PRO A 313 4.94 26.75 -4.05
CA PRO A 313 5.23 26.36 -5.43
C PRO A 313 6.54 25.55 -5.59
N THR A 314 7.38 25.47 -4.56
CA THR A 314 8.71 24.89 -4.65
C THR A 314 8.75 23.45 -4.14
N LEU A 315 9.25 22.53 -4.96
CA LEU A 315 9.64 21.18 -4.56
C LEU A 315 11.12 21.13 -4.23
N SER A 316 11.48 20.75 -3.01
CA SER A 316 12.86 20.45 -2.62
C SER A 316 13.08 18.96 -2.65
N LEU A 317 14.00 18.48 -3.50
CA LEU A 317 14.37 17.07 -3.63
C LEU A 317 15.83 16.89 -3.18
N ARG A 318 16.05 15.96 -2.24
CA ARG A 318 17.38 15.59 -1.76
C ARG A 318 17.65 14.13 -2.07
N ILE A 319 18.84 13.86 -2.60
CA ILE A 319 19.32 12.52 -2.89
C ILE A 319 20.62 12.27 -2.14
N GLU A 320 20.68 11.17 -1.41
CA GLU A 320 21.90 10.59 -0.83
C GLU A 320 22.27 9.37 -1.67
N SER A 321 23.28 9.50 -2.55
CA SER A 321 23.80 8.36 -3.29
C SER A 321 24.81 7.58 -2.46
N PHE A 322 24.80 6.27 -2.65
CA PHE A 322 25.69 5.35 -1.93
C PHE A 322 27.11 5.35 -2.48
N SER A 323 27.26 5.69 -3.77
CA SER A 323 28.53 5.85 -4.46
C SER A 323 28.52 7.09 -5.37
N SER A 324 29.67 7.39 -5.96
CA SER A 324 29.79 8.41 -7.01
C SER A 324 29.03 7.98 -8.26
N LEU A 325 28.13 8.83 -8.74
CA LEU A 325 27.37 8.57 -9.96
C LEU A 325 28.09 9.14 -11.21
N ARG A 326 28.04 8.41 -12.32
CA ARG A 326 28.50 8.88 -13.64
C ARG A 326 27.68 10.10 -14.13
N PRO A 327 28.25 10.98 -14.98
CA PRO A 327 27.54 12.16 -15.49
C PRO A 327 26.18 11.86 -16.12
N GLU A 328 26.09 10.79 -16.92
CA GLU A 328 24.87 10.38 -17.62
C GLU A 328 23.77 9.99 -16.61
N ALA A 329 24.14 9.26 -15.56
CA ALA A 329 23.22 8.89 -14.49
C ALA A 329 22.73 10.11 -13.69
N ARG A 330 23.59 11.11 -13.46
CA ARG A 330 23.19 12.37 -12.81
C ARG A 330 22.22 13.17 -13.67
N LYS A 331 22.41 13.17 -14.99
CA LYS A 331 21.49 13.80 -15.95
C LYS A 331 20.12 13.12 -15.87
N ARG A 332 20.05 11.79 -16.00
CA ARG A 332 18.81 11.00 -15.89
C ARG A 332 18.10 11.20 -14.56
N LEU A 333 18.85 11.31 -13.47
CA LEU A 333 18.31 11.58 -12.15
C LEU A 333 17.70 12.98 -12.03
N SER A 334 18.28 13.97 -12.72
CA SER A 334 17.74 15.33 -12.79
C SER A 334 16.46 15.37 -13.63
N GLU A 335 16.40 14.58 -14.71
CA GLU A 335 15.18 14.39 -15.51
C GLU A 335 14.04 13.77 -14.68
N GLU A 336 14.31 12.71 -13.92
CA GLU A 336 13.32 12.11 -13.01
C GLU A 336 12.88 13.08 -11.90
N ALA A 337 13.79 13.93 -11.41
CA ALA A 337 13.47 14.94 -10.41
C ALA A 337 12.53 16.03 -10.96
N ASP A 338 12.77 16.48 -12.21
CA ASP A 338 11.88 17.44 -12.86
C ASP A 338 10.52 16.82 -13.21
N ASP A 339 10.50 15.55 -13.61
CA ASP A 339 9.25 14.85 -13.87
C ASP A 339 8.43 14.65 -12.58
N LEU A 340 9.08 14.43 -11.44
CA LEU A 340 8.42 14.41 -10.13
C LEU A 340 7.87 15.80 -9.76
N ARG A 341 8.62 16.87 -10.00
CA ARG A 341 8.14 18.25 -9.83
C ARG A 341 6.88 18.48 -10.64
N ARG A 342 6.90 18.08 -11.91
CA ARG A 342 5.75 18.14 -12.83
C ARG A 342 4.57 17.34 -12.28
N PHE A 343 4.78 16.08 -11.89
CA PHE A 343 3.73 15.21 -11.35
C PHE A 343 3.04 15.80 -10.12
N LEU A 344 3.83 16.35 -9.19
CA LEU A 344 3.32 16.96 -7.97
C LEU A 344 2.75 18.38 -8.17
N GLY A 345 2.74 18.91 -9.39
CA GLY A 345 2.22 20.25 -9.68
C GLY A 345 3.02 21.38 -9.02
N ALA A 346 4.33 21.21 -8.86
CA ALA A 346 5.23 22.26 -8.37
C ALA A 346 5.80 23.08 -9.53
N ASN A 347 6.01 24.38 -9.32
CA ASN A 347 6.55 25.29 -10.34
C ASN A 347 8.08 25.29 -10.34
N GLU A 348 8.68 25.18 -9.15
CA GLU A 348 10.13 25.23 -8.98
C GLU A 348 10.69 23.92 -8.42
N LEU A 349 11.90 23.54 -8.83
CA LEU A 349 12.66 22.42 -8.29
C LEU A 349 13.96 22.90 -7.66
N ARG A 350 14.16 22.59 -6.37
CA ARG A 350 15.45 22.66 -5.69
C ARG A 350 16.02 21.26 -5.58
N PHE A 351 16.94 20.92 -6.46
CA PHE A 351 17.56 19.60 -6.52
C PHE A 351 18.92 19.61 -5.81
N ARG A 352 19.14 18.67 -4.88
CA ARG A 352 20.43 18.47 -4.21
C ARG A 352 20.84 16.99 -4.26
N LEU A 353 21.93 16.70 -4.96
CA LEU A 353 22.59 15.40 -4.94
C LEU A 353 23.81 15.45 -4.02
N GLN A 354 23.84 14.57 -3.02
CA GLN A 354 24.98 14.39 -2.14
C GLN A 354 25.57 12.99 -2.36
N ALA A 355 26.78 12.95 -2.94
CA ALA A 355 27.55 11.73 -3.02
C ALA A 355 28.26 11.47 -1.68
N ARG A 356 28.13 10.27 -1.14
CA ARG A 356 28.85 9.92 0.10
C ARG A 356 30.33 9.73 -0.21
N ARG A 357 31.21 10.44 0.50
CA ARG A 357 32.65 10.14 0.53
C ARG A 357 32.88 8.85 1.35
N PRO A 358 33.76 7.93 0.90
CA PRO A 358 34.18 6.80 1.75
C PRO A 358 34.77 7.37 3.05
N GLY A 359 34.26 6.93 4.22
CA GLY A 359 34.86 7.23 5.53
C GLY A 359 34.25 8.37 6.37
N SER A 360 33.19 9.09 5.95
CA SER A 360 32.60 10.12 6.83
C SER A 360 31.69 9.54 7.93
N PRO A 361 31.82 9.98 9.20
CA PRO A 361 31.01 9.51 10.32
C PRO A 361 29.53 9.92 10.17
N ARG A 362 28.66 9.17 10.85
CA ARG A 362 27.19 9.30 10.79
C ARG A 362 26.76 10.73 11.11
N SER A 363 26.25 11.45 10.11
CA SER A 363 25.34 12.57 10.38
C SER A 363 24.00 11.96 10.80
N THR A 364 23.70 12.03 12.09
CA THR A 364 22.33 11.86 12.62
C THR A 364 21.51 13.08 12.24
N ALA A 365 21.23 13.26 10.94
CA ALA A 365 20.11 14.08 10.54
C ALA A 365 18.85 13.26 10.85
N SER A 366 18.19 13.61 11.94
CA SER A 366 16.83 13.18 12.25
C SER A 366 15.96 13.42 11.01
N VAL A 367 15.59 12.33 10.33
CA VAL A 367 14.41 12.35 9.46
C VAL A 367 13.23 12.41 10.41
N GLY A 368 12.95 13.61 10.90
CA GLY A 368 11.80 13.87 11.74
C GLY A 368 10.55 13.61 10.92
N ALA A 369 9.70 12.71 11.40
CA ALA A 369 8.29 12.62 11.04
C ALA A 369 7.50 13.85 11.56
N SER A 370 8.13 15.02 11.62
CA SER A 370 7.58 16.27 12.13
C SER A 370 7.23 17.20 10.98
N GLY A 371 6.21 16.79 10.22
CA GLY A 371 5.51 17.64 9.26
C GLY A 371 3.99 17.48 9.30
N PHE A 372 3.46 16.69 10.24
CA PHE A 372 2.02 16.42 10.36
C PHE A 372 1.61 16.40 11.83
N ARG A 373 1.72 17.55 12.51
CA ARG A 373 0.85 17.85 13.65
C ARG A 373 -0.19 18.84 13.15
N GLY A 374 -1.45 18.40 13.11
CA GLY A 374 -2.57 19.29 12.89
C GLY A 374 -2.52 20.44 13.89
N ARG A 375 -2.69 21.66 13.39
CA ARG A 375 -2.94 22.84 14.22
C ARG A 375 -4.15 22.54 15.11
N SER A 376 -3.90 22.30 16.39
CA SER A 376 -4.89 22.49 17.46
C SER A 376 -4.96 23.99 17.68
N SER A 377 -6.06 24.59 17.23
CA SER A 377 -6.45 25.93 17.62
C SER A 377 -6.75 25.92 19.12
N ARG A 378 -5.81 26.46 19.91
CA ARG A 378 -6.14 26.97 21.24
C ARG A 378 -6.94 28.26 21.03
N THR A 379 -8.25 28.18 21.19
CA THR A 379 -9.07 29.36 21.48
C THR A 379 -8.76 29.79 22.90
N SER A 380 -8.11 30.94 23.02
CA SER A 380 -8.00 31.72 24.24
C SER A 380 -9.40 32.09 24.72
N GLY A 381 -9.77 31.60 25.91
CA GLY A 381 -10.87 32.18 26.67
C GLY A 381 -10.39 33.49 27.30
N ALA A 382 -11.13 34.55 27.06
CA ALA A 382 -11.09 35.77 27.85
C ALA A 382 -12.54 36.23 28.06
N ASP A 383 -12.82 36.59 29.31
CA ASP A 383 -13.98 37.30 29.85
C ASP A 383 -15.34 36.59 29.86
N ARG A 384 -16.23 36.73 30.86
CA ARG A 384 -16.29 37.30 32.22
C ARG A 384 -17.76 37.05 32.64
N GLY A 385 -18.03 36.89 33.94
CA GLY A 385 -19.39 37.01 34.51
C GLY A 385 -19.99 35.70 34.96
#